data_AF-A0A519RZ39-F1
#
_entry.id   AF-A0A519RZ39-F1
#
_cell.length_a   1.000
_cell.length_b   1.000
_cell.length_c   1.000
_cell.angle_alpha   90.00
_cell.angle_beta   90.00
_cell.angle_gamma   90.00
#
_symmetry.space_group_name_H-M   'P 1'
#
loop_
_entity.id
_entity.type
_entity.pdbx_description
1 polymer ?
#
loop_
_entity_poly.entity_id
_entity_poly.type
_entity_poly.pdbx_seq_one_letter_code
_entity_poly.pdbx_strand_id
1 'polypeptide(L)'
;MATSSPFVLSAVEQQQLRQLVRKGTASARQLTRARILQFTHQGHGAPAIRHLLGVSEATVYNVRRRYRDQGLAAALGEKPRPGQPRKVTPAVEATITSLACTEAPDGYARWSLRLLHARVIQLGVAVGEESVRQVLKKVNSSPGCRNSGV
;
A
#
# COMPACT_ATOMS: atom_id res chain seq x y z
N MET A 1 32.20 -19.76 20.54
CA MET A 1 31.90 -18.42 19.96
C MET A 1 31.60 -18.62 18.47
N ALA A 2 30.35 -18.43 18.04
CA ALA A 2 29.96 -18.65 16.65
C ALA A 2 30.60 -17.59 15.76
N THR A 3 31.52 -18.00 14.88
CA THR A 3 32.11 -17.18 13.84
C THR A 3 31.02 -16.78 12.84
N SER A 4 30.55 -15.54 12.95
CA SER A 4 29.63 -14.96 11.97
C SER A 4 30.27 -15.02 10.59
N SER A 5 29.65 -15.73 9.64
CA SER A 5 30.12 -15.76 8.25
C SER A 5 30.31 -14.32 7.72
N PRO A 6 31.42 -14.06 7.01
CA PRO A 6 31.71 -12.72 6.50
C PRO A 6 30.66 -12.31 5.45
N PHE A 7 30.21 -11.07 5.55
CA PHE A 7 29.29 -10.49 4.57
C PHE A 7 30.11 -9.94 3.40
N VAL A 8 30.07 -10.61 2.26
CA VAL A 8 30.86 -10.25 1.08
C VAL A 8 29.95 -9.79 -0.05
N LEU A 9 30.20 -8.59 -0.56
CA LEU A 9 29.58 -8.07 -1.78
C LEU A 9 30.49 -8.33 -2.97
N SER A 10 29.92 -8.71 -4.11
CA SER A 10 30.69 -8.84 -5.36
C SER A 10 31.23 -7.48 -5.82
N ALA A 11 32.29 -7.49 -6.64
CA ALA A 11 32.88 -6.26 -7.18
C ALA A 11 31.86 -5.40 -7.95
N VAL A 12 30.95 -6.05 -8.68
CA VAL A 12 29.86 -5.40 -9.42
C VAL A 12 28.88 -4.71 -8.47
N GLU A 13 28.42 -5.41 -7.43
CA GLU A 13 27.50 -4.83 -6.44
C GLU A 13 28.14 -3.69 -5.66
N GLN A 14 29.42 -3.80 -5.32
CA GLN A 14 30.15 -2.70 -4.70
C GLN A 14 30.19 -1.47 -5.60
N GLN A 15 30.48 -1.65 -6.90
CA GLN A 15 30.49 -0.56 -7.87
C GLN A 15 29.10 0.06 -8.02
N GLN A 16 28.05 -0.75 -8.10
CA GLN A 16 26.67 -0.28 -8.17
C GLN A 16 26.30 0.56 -6.94
N LEU A 17 26.62 0.09 -5.73
CA LEU A 17 26.38 0.83 -4.50
C LEU A 17 27.17 2.14 -4.46
N ARG A 18 28.45 2.13 -4.87
CA ARG A 18 29.28 3.33 -4.94
C ARG A 18 28.70 4.36 -5.90
N GLN A 19 28.30 3.94 -7.09
CA GLN A 19 27.66 4.83 -8.07
C GLN A 19 26.33 5.38 -7.56
N LEU A 20 25.50 4.55 -6.92
CA LEU A 20 24.22 4.95 -6.37
C LEU A 20 24.36 6.00 -5.27
N VAL A 21 25.32 5.80 -4.34
CA VAL A 21 25.60 6.77 -3.28
C VAL A 21 26.21 8.05 -3.85
N ARG A 22 27.14 7.94 -4.82
CA ARG A 22 27.78 9.09 -5.47
C ARG A 22 26.79 9.96 -6.23
N LYS A 23 25.83 9.35 -6.93
CA LYS A 23 24.83 10.07 -7.74
C LYS A 23 23.85 10.86 -6.86
N GLY A 24 23.49 10.32 -5.69
CA GLY A 24 22.65 11.02 -4.71
C GLY A 24 21.19 11.24 -5.11
N THR A 25 20.74 10.76 -6.27
CA THR A 25 19.37 10.98 -6.77
C THR A 25 18.35 9.95 -6.26
N ALA A 26 18.76 8.97 -5.47
CA ALA A 26 17.87 7.94 -4.91
C ALA A 26 17.21 8.42 -3.60
N SER A 27 16.14 7.76 -3.18
CA SER A 27 15.48 8.10 -1.90
C SER A 27 16.45 7.99 -0.72
N ALA A 28 16.27 8.83 0.31
CA ALA A 28 17.10 8.79 1.52
C ALA A 28 17.15 7.39 2.16
N ARG A 29 16.04 6.66 2.14
CA ARG A 29 15.96 5.27 2.63
C ARG A 29 16.83 4.33 1.81
N GLN A 30 16.79 4.44 0.48
CA GLN A 30 17.59 3.61 -0.42
C GLN A 30 19.09 3.90 -0.27
N LEU A 31 19.47 5.17 -0.18
CA LEU A 31 20.86 5.59 0.08
C LEU A 31 21.35 5.08 1.44
N THR A 32 20.52 5.13 2.48
CA THR A 32 20.85 4.61 3.80
C THR A 32 21.08 3.11 3.77
N ARG A 33 20.20 2.34 3.11
CA ARG A 33 20.35 0.89 2.94
C ARG A 33 21.62 0.54 2.15
N ALA A 34 21.94 1.32 1.12
CA ALA A 34 23.18 1.17 0.36
C ALA A 34 24.44 1.36 1.23
N ARG A 35 24.46 2.41 2.07
CA ARG A 35 25.55 2.65 3.03
C ARG A 35 25.66 1.53 4.06
N ILE A 36 24.54 1.01 4.57
CA ILE A 36 24.54 -0.15 5.50
C ILE A 36 25.25 -1.34 4.86
N LEU A 37 24.95 -1.66 3.60
CA LEU A 37 25.57 -2.79 2.89
C LEU A 37 27.07 -2.56 2.68
N GLN A 38 27.49 -1.35 2.31
CA GLN A 38 28.90 -0.98 2.15
C GLN A 38 29.68 -1.12 3.46
N PHE A 39 29.20 -0.53 4.57
CA PHE A 39 29.88 -0.64 5.85
C PHE A 39 29.89 -2.08 6.39
N THR A 40 28.82 -2.84 6.12
CA THR A 40 28.79 -4.26 6.48
C THR A 40 29.86 -5.04 5.73
N HIS A 41 30.05 -4.77 4.43
CA HIS A 41 31.10 -5.39 3.63
C HIS A 41 32.51 -5.02 4.10
N GLN A 42 32.70 -3.80 4.61
CA GLN A 42 33.94 -3.33 5.23
C GLN A 42 34.20 -3.92 6.62
N GLY A 43 33.31 -4.80 7.12
CA GLY A 43 33.48 -5.48 8.41
C GLY A 43 32.90 -4.73 9.61
N HIS A 44 32.19 -3.62 9.42
CA HIS A 44 31.57 -2.92 10.55
C HIS A 44 30.42 -3.72 11.17
N GLY A 45 30.43 -3.84 12.49
CA GLY A 45 29.33 -4.40 13.27
C GLY A 45 28.07 -3.53 13.24
N ALA A 46 26.92 -4.10 13.57
CA ALA A 46 25.66 -3.35 13.63
C ALA A 46 25.71 -2.15 14.61
N PRO A 47 26.34 -2.23 15.79
CA PRO A 47 26.50 -1.08 16.69
C PRO A 47 27.28 0.08 16.05
N ALA A 48 28.38 -0.21 15.36
CA ALA A 48 29.17 0.81 14.67
C ALA A 48 28.36 1.48 13.55
N ILE A 49 27.65 0.70 12.74
CA ILE A 49 26.81 1.23 11.65
C ILE A 49 25.67 2.10 12.19
N ARG A 50 25.06 1.71 13.32
CA ARG A 50 24.06 2.52 14.02
C ARG A 50 24.61 3.92 14.34
N HIS A 51 25.80 4.00 14.93
CA HIS A 51 26.42 5.28 15.26
C HIS A 51 26.79 6.10 14.01
N LEU A 52 27.33 5.46 12.97
CA LEU A 52 27.73 6.13 11.73
C LEU A 52 26.56 6.68 10.91
N LEU A 53 25.41 6.00 10.94
CA LEU A 53 24.26 6.32 10.06
C LEU A 53 23.03 6.84 10.80
N GLY A 54 23.01 6.84 12.14
CA GLY A 54 21.86 7.26 12.92
C GLY A 54 20.64 6.33 12.78
N VAL A 55 20.86 5.04 12.51
CA VAL A 55 19.79 4.03 12.32
C VAL A 55 19.76 3.03 13.47
N SER A 56 18.63 2.35 13.66
CA SER A 56 18.56 1.25 14.64
C SER A 56 19.37 0.04 14.18
N GLU A 57 19.89 -0.74 15.13
CA GLU A 57 20.56 -2.02 14.84
C GLU A 57 19.61 -3.01 14.14
N ALA A 58 18.32 -3.00 14.52
CA ALA A 58 17.29 -3.79 13.84
C ALA A 58 17.20 -3.46 12.33
N THR A 59 17.33 -2.17 11.96
CA THR A 59 17.39 -1.77 10.55
C THR A 59 18.59 -2.39 9.84
N VAL A 60 19.76 -2.41 10.48
CA VAL A 60 20.97 -3.03 9.93
C VAL A 60 20.76 -4.53 9.70
N TYR A 61 20.27 -5.25 10.70
CA TYR A 61 19.98 -6.68 10.59
C TYR A 61 18.94 -6.99 9.50
N ASN A 62 17.86 -6.21 9.42
CA ASN A 62 16.83 -6.39 8.41
C ASN A 62 17.35 -6.19 6.99
N VAL A 63 18.23 -5.20 6.78
CA VAL A 63 18.85 -4.95 5.47
C VAL A 63 19.80 -6.09 5.09
N ARG A 64 20.66 -6.54 6.03
CA ARG A 64 21.58 -7.67 5.82
C ARG A 64 20.82 -8.95 5.49
N ARG A 65 19.77 -9.24 6.25
CA ARG A 65 18.90 -10.39 6.02
C ARG A 65 18.24 -10.30 4.64
N ARG A 66 17.65 -9.16 4.29
CA ARG A 66 17.00 -8.98 2.98
C ARG A 66 17.97 -9.18 1.82
N TYR A 67 19.21 -8.70 1.95
CA TYR A 67 20.26 -8.97 0.97
C TYR A 67 20.57 -10.47 0.85
N ARG A 68 20.78 -11.16 1.97
CA ARG A 68 21.06 -12.61 1.96
C ARG A 68 19.91 -13.43 1.37
N ASP A 69 18.67 -13.05 1.67
CA ASP A 69 17.49 -13.82 1.29
C ASP A 69 17.03 -13.53 -0.16
N GLN A 70 17.22 -12.30 -0.66
CA GLN A 70 16.58 -11.80 -1.89
C GLN A 70 17.51 -10.99 -2.81
N GLY A 71 18.78 -10.82 -2.46
CA GLY A 71 19.78 -10.09 -3.24
C GLY A 71 19.71 -8.56 -3.14
N LEU A 72 20.59 -7.91 -3.90
CA LEU A 72 20.83 -6.47 -3.83
C LEU A 72 19.59 -5.62 -4.17
N ALA A 73 18.90 -5.95 -5.27
CA ALA A 73 17.75 -5.17 -5.73
C ALA A 73 16.65 -5.10 -4.66
N ALA A 74 16.33 -6.24 -4.03
CA ALA A 74 15.37 -6.31 -2.95
C ALA A 74 15.84 -5.60 -1.68
N ALA A 75 17.13 -5.70 -1.35
CA ALA A 75 17.72 -5.01 -0.20
C ALA A 75 17.61 -3.48 -0.31
N LEU A 76 17.75 -2.93 -1.52
CA LEU A 76 17.64 -1.50 -1.78
C LEU A 76 16.18 -1.04 -1.91
N GLY A 77 15.34 -1.82 -2.59
CA GLY A 77 13.96 -1.48 -2.92
C GLY A 77 12.99 -1.50 -1.73
N GLU A 78 11.85 -0.84 -1.93
CA GLU A 78 10.67 -1.02 -1.08
C GLU A 78 9.71 -2.01 -1.71
N LYS A 79 9.08 -2.85 -0.88
CA LYS A 79 8.01 -3.72 -1.35
C LYS A 79 6.78 -2.86 -1.69
N PRO A 80 6.06 -3.16 -2.77
CA PRO A 80 4.76 -2.55 -3.02
C PRO A 80 3.88 -2.70 -1.78
N ARG A 81 3.29 -1.60 -1.33
CA ARG A 81 2.31 -1.60 -0.25
C ARG A 81 0.94 -1.39 -0.88
N PRO A 82 0.29 -2.47 -1.37
CA PRO A 82 -1.06 -2.33 -1.88
C PRO A 82 -1.92 -1.75 -0.76
N GLY A 83 -2.59 -0.64 -1.04
CA GLY A 83 -3.54 -0.05 -0.11
C GLY A 83 -4.72 -0.99 0.12
N GLN A 84 -5.68 -0.55 0.95
CA GLN A 84 -6.92 -1.30 1.11
C GLN A 84 -7.60 -1.47 -0.26
N PRO A 85 -8.04 -2.69 -0.62
CA PRO A 85 -8.75 -2.91 -1.86
C PRO A 85 -10.01 -2.03 -1.91
N ARG A 86 -10.34 -1.52 -3.10
CA ARG A 86 -11.55 -0.71 -3.29
C ARG A 86 -12.79 -1.55 -2.97
N LYS A 87 -13.61 -1.07 -2.05
CA LYS A 87 -14.88 -1.72 -1.69
C LYS A 87 -15.94 -1.58 -2.79
N VAL A 88 -15.94 -0.44 -3.47
CA VAL A 88 -16.78 -0.20 -4.64
C VAL A 88 -16.04 -0.69 -5.87
N THR A 89 -16.33 -1.93 -6.27
CA THR A 89 -15.85 -2.52 -7.52
C THR A 89 -16.81 -2.20 -8.66
N PRO A 90 -16.41 -2.37 -9.94
CA PRO A 90 -17.34 -2.18 -11.08
C PRO A 90 -18.61 -3.03 -10.98
N ALA A 91 -18.50 -4.25 -10.44
CA ALA A 91 -19.66 -5.10 -10.17
C ALA A 91 -20.61 -4.47 -9.14
N VAL A 92 -20.06 -3.92 -8.05
CA VAL A 92 -20.84 -3.20 -7.03
C VAL A 92 -21.48 -1.93 -7.62
N GLU A 93 -20.76 -1.18 -8.46
CA GLU A 93 -21.33 -0.03 -9.16
C GLU A 93 -22.53 -0.42 -10.04
N ALA A 94 -22.42 -1.53 -10.77
CA ALA A 94 -23.49 -2.06 -11.61
C ALA A 94 -24.70 -2.51 -10.77
N THR A 95 -24.48 -3.19 -9.64
CA THR A 95 -25.56 -3.58 -8.72
C THR A 95 -26.29 -2.35 -8.16
N ILE A 96 -25.56 -1.34 -7.70
CA ILE A 96 -26.16 -0.09 -7.18
C ILE A 96 -26.98 0.61 -8.26
N THR A 97 -26.42 0.73 -9.47
CA THR A 97 -27.08 1.43 -10.58
C THR A 97 -28.32 0.68 -11.05
N SER A 98 -28.23 -0.64 -11.22
CA SER A 98 -29.37 -1.47 -11.61
C SER A 98 -30.50 -1.37 -10.60
N LEU A 99 -30.19 -1.47 -9.31
CA LEU A 99 -31.18 -1.35 -8.23
C LEU A 99 -31.82 0.04 -8.20
N ALA A 100 -31.06 1.10 -8.45
CA ALA A 100 -31.58 2.45 -8.48
C ALA A 100 -32.52 2.73 -9.67
N CYS A 101 -32.45 1.91 -10.72
CA CYS A 101 -33.31 1.97 -11.89
C CYS A 101 -34.57 1.10 -11.79
N THR A 102 -34.74 0.29 -10.74
CA THR A 102 -35.98 -0.46 -10.51
C THR A 102 -37.04 0.37 -9.81
N GLU A 103 -38.27 -0.12 -9.76
CA GLU A 103 -39.31 0.46 -8.90
C GLU A 103 -38.89 0.44 -7.43
N ALA A 104 -39.34 1.46 -6.70
CA ALA A 104 -39.12 1.55 -5.26
C ALA A 104 -39.96 0.48 -4.54
N PRO A 105 -39.49 -0.06 -3.41
CA PRO A 105 -40.25 -1.04 -2.64
C PRO A 105 -41.54 -0.43 -2.08
N ASP A 106 -42.51 -1.29 -1.77
CA ASP A 106 -43.82 -0.91 -1.27
C ASP A 106 -43.76 0.09 -0.10
N GLY A 107 -44.66 1.08 -0.15
CA GLY A 107 -44.71 2.16 0.83
C GLY A 107 -43.76 3.33 0.54
N TYR A 108 -43.00 3.30 -0.56
CA TYR A 108 -42.13 4.40 -0.98
C TYR A 108 -42.41 4.82 -2.42
N ALA A 109 -42.60 6.13 -2.65
CA ALA A 109 -42.78 6.66 -4.01
C ALA A 109 -41.50 6.65 -4.86
N ARG A 110 -40.31 6.56 -4.23
CA ARG A 110 -39.00 6.61 -4.90
C ARG A 110 -37.88 6.06 -4.03
N TRP A 111 -36.77 5.68 -4.66
CA TRP A 111 -35.53 5.36 -3.97
C TRP A 111 -34.93 6.59 -3.27
N SER A 112 -34.84 6.55 -1.94
CA SER A 112 -33.97 7.45 -1.19
C SER A 112 -32.57 6.84 -1.04
N LEU A 113 -31.56 7.69 -0.80
CA LEU A 113 -30.19 7.23 -0.64
C LEU A 113 -30.05 6.21 0.51
N ARG A 114 -30.71 6.48 1.64
CA ARG A 114 -30.74 5.60 2.82
C ARG A 114 -31.41 4.26 2.52
N LEU A 115 -32.52 4.26 1.78
CA LEU A 115 -33.24 3.05 1.39
C LEU A 115 -32.40 2.20 0.44
N LEU A 116 -31.78 2.84 -0.55
CA LEU A 116 -30.89 2.17 -1.51
C LEU A 116 -29.67 1.59 -0.81
N HIS A 117 -29.06 2.34 0.12
CA HIS A 117 -27.93 1.87 0.92
C HIS A 117 -28.29 0.65 1.78
N ALA A 118 -29.43 0.70 2.49
CA ALA A 118 -29.91 -0.42 3.27
C ALA A 118 -30.14 -1.67 2.40
N ARG A 119 -30.71 -1.49 1.20
CA ARG A 119 -30.94 -2.59 0.27
C ARG A 119 -29.64 -3.17 -0.30
N VAL A 120 -28.64 -2.33 -0.59
CA VAL A 120 -27.30 -2.76 -1.01
C VAL A 120 -26.60 -3.56 0.08
N ILE A 121 -26.74 -3.18 1.35
CA ILE A 121 -26.23 -3.98 2.49
C ILE A 121 -26.94 -5.33 2.57
N GLN A 122 -28.27 -5.38 2.40
CA GLN A 122 -29.04 -6.64 2.40
C GLN A 122 -28.58 -7.62 1.31
N LEU A 123 -28.09 -7.11 0.17
CA LEU A 123 -27.51 -7.90 -0.91
C LEU A 123 -26.07 -8.37 -0.63
N GLY A 124 -25.55 -8.14 0.58
CA GLY A 124 -24.22 -8.59 1.01
C GLY A 124 -23.08 -7.63 0.67
N VAL A 125 -23.39 -6.42 0.19
CA VAL A 125 -22.38 -5.45 -0.21
C VAL A 125 -22.12 -4.44 0.92
N ALA A 126 -20.97 -4.59 1.61
CA ALA A 126 -20.57 -3.71 2.70
C ALA A 126 -19.96 -2.39 2.20
N VAL A 127 -20.81 -1.45 1.79
CA VAL A 127 -20.43 -0.07 1.40
C VAL A 127 -21.07 0.97 2.32
N GLY A 128 -20.48 2.17 2.37
CA GLY A 128 -21.07 3.30 3.08
C GLY A 128 -22.11 4.04 2.23
N GLU A 129 -23.02 4.77 2.87
CA GLU A 129 -24.05 5.56 2.19
C GLU A 129 -23.45 6.58 1.21
N GLU A 130 -22.36 7.23 1.60
CA GLU A 130 -21.62 8.18 0.75
C GLU A 130 -21.03 7.50 -0.49
N SER A 131 -20.61 6.23 -0.39
CA SER A 131 -20.14 5.47 -1.55
C SER A 131 -21.26 5.24 -2.56
N VAL A 132 -22.47 4.93 -2.09
CA VAL A 132 -23.65 4.77 -2.95
C VAL A 132 -23.97 6.09 -3.66
N ARG A 133 -23.91 7.22 -2.94
CA ARG A 133 -24.14 8.55 -3.52
C ARG A 133 -23.12 8.89 -4.62
N GLN A 134 -21.84 8.60 -4.39
CA GLN A 134 -20.77 8.85 -5.37
C GLN A 134 -20.97 8.00 -6.64
N VAL A 135 -21.40 6.74 -6.50
CA VAL A 135 -21.74 5.87 -7.64
C VAL A 135 -22.88 6.48 -8.45
N LEU A 136 -23.98 6.86 -7.80
CA LEU A 136 -25.13 7.47 -8.48
C LEU A 136 -24.76 8.79 -9.17
N LYS A 137 -23.94 9.63 -8.53
CA LYS A 137 -23.43 10.87 -9.11
C LYS A 137 -22.60 10.61 -10.37
N LYS A 138 -21.76 9.57 -10.38
CA LYS A 138 -20.93 9.20 -11.54
C LYS A 138 -21.75 8.84 -12.77
N VAL A 139 -22.91 8.21 -12.58
CA VAL A 139 -23.79 7.78 -13.67
C VAL A 139 -24.88 8.81 -14.03
N ASN A 140 -24.81 10.04 -13.48
CA ASN A 140 -25.85 11.08 -13.58
C ASN A 140 -27.27 10.61 -13.24
N SER A 141 -27.39 9.48 -12.53
CA SER A 141 -28.66 8.99 -12.04
C SER A 141 -28.96 9.69 -10.73
N SER A 142 -29.98 10.54 -10.71
CA SER A 142 -30.46 11.22 -9.49
C SER A 142 -31.84 10.69 -9.04
N PRO A 143 -31.95 9.43 -8.58
CA PRO A 143 -33.23 8.93 -8.06
C PRO A 143 -33.52 9.47 -6.64
N GLY A 144 -32.51 9.96 -5.91
CA GLY A 144 -32.65 10.41 -4.53
C GLY A 144 -33.18 11.84 -4.38
N CYS A 145 -34.39 12.00 -3.86
CA CYS A 145 -34.76 13.20 -3.10
C CYS A 145 -34.49 12.95 -1.61
N ARG A 146 -34.10 13.99 -0.88
CA ARG A 146 -33.88 13.94 0.58
C ARG A 146 -35.14 13.64 1.39
N ASN A 147 -36.32 13.76 0.78
CA ASN A 147 -37.59 13.43 1.40
C ASN A 147 -38.17 12.16 0.76
N SER A 148 -38.04 11.02 1.46
CA SER A 148 -38.90 9.86 1.22
C SER A 148 -40.22 10.17 1.90
N GLY A 149 -41.13 10.84 1.19
CA GLY A 149 -42.43 11.19 1.71
C GLY A 149 -43.07 9.99 2.41
N VAL A 150 -43.23 10.13 3.71
CA VAL A 150 -44.16 9.39 4.56
C VAL A 150 -45.20 10.42 4.97
#